data_AF-A0A953AIL5-F1
#
_entry.id   AF-A0A953AIL5-F1
#
_cell.length_a   1.000
_cell.length_b   1.000
_cell.length_c   1.000
_cell.angle_alpha   90.00
_cell.angle_beta   90.00
_cell.angle_gamma   90.00
#
_symmetry.space_group_name_H-M   'P 1'
#
loop_
_entity.id
_entity.type
_entity.pdbx_description
1 polymer ?
#
loop_
_entity_poly.entity_id
_entity_poly.type
_entity_poly.pdbx_seq_one_letter_code
_entity_poly.pdbx_strand_id
1 'polypeptide(L)'
;MAERHTAGDAPLPHQPEEDLERLLLEGVPLQQSEQASLSQTWEETASTPARGTTGPEGEEAGDAEETEAPQTAGGDLQGALALFAEAAQDMATASLELNLGRHFACVDYCNQVAEKAAQAVSLLLFGRRSPYNHDLRALGERVAAPPEILRDLEALTPFHPEAFYADTPPEEADEVISAAEANGHVERARRVLRWARGRIFSSSA
;
A
#
# COMPACT_ATOMS: atom_id res chain seq x y z
N MET A 1 39.58 59.16 -38.70
CA MET A 1 38.17 58.73 -38.72
C MET A 1 38.14 57.31 -38.19
N ALA A 2 37.75 57.16 -36.93
CA ALA A 2 37.62 55.86 -36.26
C ALA A 2 36.13 55.62 -36.00
N GLU A 3 35.60 54.54 -36.54
CA GLU A 3 34.27 54.05 -36.22
C GLU A 3 34.35 52.59 -35.72
N ARG A 4 33.35 52.27 -34.87
CA ARG A 4 32.84 50.95 -34.47
C ARG A 4 33.63 50.26 -33.35
N HIS A 5 33.01 49.84 -32.24
CA HIS A 5 31.90 48.89 -32.20
C HIS A 5 31.03 49.03 -30.94
N THR A 6 29.72 48.90 -31.13
CA THR A 6 28.68 48.75 -30.10
C THR A 6 28.78 47.39 -29.42
N ALA A 7 28.79 47.39 -28.09
CA ALA A 7 28.72 46.19 -27.26
C ALA A 7 27.38 45.47 -27.51
N GLY A 8 27.47 44.23 -28.01
CA GLY A 8 26.34 43.32 -28.17
C GLY A 8 25.95 42.72 -26.82
N ASP A 9 24.64 42.75 -26.59
CA ASP A 9 23.89 42.14 -25.50
C ASP A 9 24.23 40.65 -25.38
N ALA A 10 24.71 40.23 -24.20
CA ALA A 10 25.01 38.82 -23.92
C ALA A 10 23.74 38.13 -23.40
N PRO A 11 23.38 36.93 -23.88
CA PRO A 11 22.24 36.19 -23.35
C PRO A 11 22.52 35.79 -21.89
N LEU A 12 21.57 36.05 -21.01
CA LEU A 12 21.64 35.61 -19.61
C LEU A 12 21.69 34.07 -19.53
N PRO A 13 22.39 33.51 -18.53
CA PRO A 13 22.49 32.07 -18.36
C PRO A 13 21.12 31.48 -18.02
N HIS A 14 20.70 30.48 -18.79
CA HIS A 14 19.52 29.65 -18.53
C HIS A 14 19.56 29.13 -17.09
N GLN A 15 18.53 29.44 -16.29
CA GLN A 15 18.38 28.90 -14.95
C GLN A 15 17.65 27.55 -15.02
N PRO A 16 18.34 26.42 -14.81
CA PRO A 16 17.75 25.08 -14.93
C PRO A 16 16.66 24.82 -13.87
N GLU A 17 16.62 25.61 -12.80
CA GLU A 17 15.65 25.47 -11.71
C GLU A 17 14.24 25.93 -12.12
N GLU A 18 14.12 27.02 -12.89
CA GLU A 18 12.83 27.50 -13.39
C GLU A 18 12.21 26.53 -14.41
N ASP A 19 13.05 25.88 -15.23
CA ASP A 19 12.60 24.86 -16.18
C ASP A 19 12.13 23.57 -15.47
N LEU A 20 12.75 23.20 -14.35
CA LEU A 20 12.32 22.08 -13.51
C LEU A 20 11.00 22.37 -12.79
N GLU A 21 10.86 23.56 -12.21
CA GLU A 21 9.62 23.99 -11.56
C GLU A 21 8.46 24.04 -12.57
N ARG A 22 8.73 24.52 -13.79
CA ARG A 22 7.75 24.50 -14.88
C ARG A 22 7.36 23.08 -15.29
N LEU A 23 8.31 22.16 -15.41
CA LEU A 23 8.04 20.76 -15.74
C LEU A 23 7.21 20.03 -14.67
N LEU A 24 7.40 20.38 -13.39
CA LEU A 24 6.63 19.81 -12.28
C LEU A 24 5.21 20.37 -12.21
N LEU A 25 5.02 21.66 -12.54
CA LEU A 25 3.72 22.32 -12.51
C LEU A 25 2.87 22.04 -13.76
N GLU A 26 3.49 22.04 -14.94
CA GLU A 26 2.79 21.92 -16.23
C GLU A 26 2.74 20.47 -16.74
N GLY A 27 3.57 19.59 -16.18
CA GLY A 27 3.74 18.21 -16.62
C GLY A 27 4.53 18.11 -17.93
N VAL A 28 5.03 16.90 -18.22
CA VAL A 28 5.67 16.62 -19.52
C VAL A 28 4.58 16.41 -20.57
N PRO A 29 4.54 17.17 -21.67
CA PRO A 29 3.59 16.92 -22.74
C PRO A 29 3.87 15.55 -23.37
N LEU A 30 2.97 14.61 -23.14
CA LEU A 30 2.99 13.31 -23.80
C LEU A 30 2.68 13.52 -25.29
N GLN A 31 3.70 13.36 -26.12
CA GLN A 31 3.54 13.31 -27.56
C GLN A 31 2.71 12.06 -27.88
N GLN A 32 1.41 12.27 -28.12
CA GLN A 32 0.46 11.22 -28.47
C GLN A 32 0.93 10.53 -29.75
N SER A 33 1.51 9.33 -29.60
CA SER A 33 1.61 8.38 -30.69
C SER A 33 0.21 7.84 -30.98
N GLU A 34 -0.38 8.32 -32.06
CA GLU A 34 -1.61 7.78 -32.64
C GLU A 34 -1.42 6.29 -32.97
N GLN A 35 -2.16 5.40 -32.31
CA GLN A 35 -2.79 4.25 -32.98
C GLN A 35 -3.88 3.58 -32.11
N ALA A 36 -5.13 3.79 -32.58
CA ALA A 36 -6.31 2.93 -32.52
C ALA A 36 -6.77 2.39 -31.15
N SER A 37 -7.81 2.99 -30.56
CA SER A 37 -9.23 2.62 -30.79
C SER A 37 -9.58 1.22 -30.31
N LEU A 38 -10.15 1.13 -29.10
CA LEU A 38 -11.36 0.34 -28.85
C LEU A 38 -12.14 0.99 -27.70
N SER A 39 -13.25 1.59 -28.09
CA SER A 39 -14.35 2.09 -27.29
C SER A 39 -14.95 1.03 -26.38
N GLN A 40 -15.18 1.38 -25.10
CA GLN A 40 -16.40 1.01 -24.40
C GLN A 40 -16.67 1.96 -23.22
N THR A 41 -17.68 2.79 -23.47
CA THR A 41 -18.59 3.51 -22.59
C THR A 41 -18.88 2.85 -21.24
N TRP A 42 -18.65 3.56 -20.14
CA TRP A 42 -19.37 3.37 -18.87
C TRP A 42 -19.86 4.74 -18.40
N GLU A 43 -21.18 4.92 -18.45
CA GLU A 43 -21.89 6.12 -18.04
C GLU A 43 -21.89 6.23 -16.51
N GLU A 44 -21.59 7.44 -16.03
CA GLU A 44 -21.90 7.92 -14.70
C GLU A 44 -23.41 7.87 -14.45
N THR A 45 -23.83 7.25 -13.36
CA THR A 45 -25.03 7.69 -12.64
C THR A 45 -24.70 7.82 -11.17
N ALA A 46 -24.41 9.06 -10.78
CA ALA A 46 -24.55 9.53 -9.43
C ALA A 46 -26.00 9.36 -8.96
N SER A 47 -26.19 8.96 -7.70
CA SER A 47 -27.49 9.08 -7.02
C SER A 47 -27.26 9.44 -5.56
N THR A 48 -27.27 10.74 -5.32
CA THR A 48 -27.57 11.36 -4.02
C THR A 48 -29.07 11.28 -3.77
N PRO A 49 -29.50 11.17 -2.50
CA PRO A 49 -30.72 11.85 -2.10
C PRO A 49 -30.48 12.80 -0.92
N ALA A 50 -30.94 14.03 -1.09
CA ALA A 50 -31.04 15.05 -0.06
C ALA A 50 -32.50 15.51 0.06
N ARG A 51 -33.06 15.49 1.29
CA ARG A 51 -33.97 16.48 1.93
C ARG A 51 -34.77 15.81 3.06
N GLY A 52 -34.67 16.30 4.29
CA GLY A 52 -35.51 17.36 4.90
C GLY A 52 -36.12 16.74 6.18
N THR A 53 -36.36 17.36 7.34
CA THR A 53 -36.81 18.71 7.69
C THR A 53 -36.85 18.79 9.24
N THR A 54 -36.46 19.94 9.83
CA THR A 54 -36.97 20.63 11.06
C THR A 54 -37.17 19.87 12.40
N GLY A 55 -36.58 20.43 13.50
CA GLY A 55 -36.66 19.98 14.92
C GLY A 55 -38.03 20.15 15.62
N PRO A 56 -38.18 20.12 16.98
CA PRO A 56 -37.25 20.62 18.02
C PRO A 56 -37.07 19.70 19.28
N GLU A 57 -36.34 20.26 20.26
CA GLU A 57 -36.00 19.89 21.65
C GLU A 57 -36.89 18.87 22.42
N GLY A 58 -36.23 18.02 23.24
CA GLY A 58 -36.87 17.22 24.29
C GLY A 58 -35.87 16.28 25.01
N GLU A 59 -35.74 16.48 26.32
CA GLU A 59 -34.85 15.79 27.26
C GLU A 59 -35.20 14.31 27.53
N GLU A 60 -34.24 13.65 28.19
CA GLU A 60 -34.35 12.46 29.07
C GLU A 60 -33.99 11.06 28.55
N ALA A 61 -32.90 10.56 29.16
CA ALA A 61 -32.76 9.27 29.81
C ALA A 61 -33.23 8.01 29.08
N GLY A 62 -32.24 7.23 28.63
CA GLY A 62 -32.44 5.85 28.21
C GLY A 62 -31.10 5.15 28.08
N ASP A 63 -30.64 4.63 29.22
CA ASP A 63 -29.55 3.66 29.36
C ASP A 63 -29.84 2.46 28.42
N ALA A 64 -29.31 2.54 27.21
CA ALA A 64 -29.28 1.43 26.28
C ALA A 64 -27.88 0.85 26.35
N GLU A 65 -27.69 -0.09 27.29
CA GLU A 65 -26.63 -1.08 27.18
C GLU A 65 -26.71 -1.65 25.75
N GLU A 66 -25.78 -1.18 24.91
CA GLU A 66 -25.49 -1.76 23.62
C GLU A 66 -25.03 -3.18 23.93
N THR A 67 -26.00 -4.08 23.96
CA THR A 67 -25.80 -5.49 24.26
C THR A 67 -25.00 -6.01 23.09
N GLU A 68 -23.67 -5.97 23.22
CA GLU A 68 -22.74 -6.67 22.33
C GLU A 68 -23.24 -8.11 22.28
N ALA A 69 -23.91 -8.45 21.18
CA ALA A 69 -24.33 -9.80 20.92
C ALA A 69 -23.09 -10.69 21.09
N PRO A 70 -23.21 -11.82 21.82
CA PRO A 70 -22.06 -12.66 22.12
C PRO A 70 -21.42 -13.04 20.80
N GLN A 71 -20.22 -12.49 20.55
CA GLN A 71 -19.42 -12.81 19.37
C GLN A 71 -19.32 -14.33 19.36
N THR A 72 -19.97 -14.93 18.37
CA THR A 72 -19.91 -16.37 18.16
C THR A 72 -18.45 -16.77 18.20
N ALA A 73 -18.12 -17.83 18.93
CA ALA A 73 -16.77 -18.37 19.06
C ALA A 73 -16.24 -18.98 17.74
N GLY A 74 -16.41 -18.27 16.63
CA GLY A 74 -16.02 -18.59 15.27
C GLY A 74 -15.37 -17.36 14.65
N GLY A 75 -14.38 -17.58 13.79
CA GLY A 75 -13.63 -16.48 13.20
C GLY A 75 -14.45 -15.59 12.27
N ASP A 76 -13.85 -14.45 11.93
CA ASP A 76 -14.41 -13.43 11.06
C ASP A 76 -13.96 -13.71 9.61
N LEU A 77 -14.74 -14.53 8.90
CA LEU A 77 -14.44 -14.89 7.51
C LEU A 77 -14.53 -13.67 6.58
N GLN A 78 -15.50 -12.77 6.80
CA GLN A 78 -15.67 -11.60 5.94
C GLN A 78 -14.50 -10.63 6.09
N GLY A 79 -14.09 -10.32 7.33
CA GLY A 79 -12.91 -9.53 7.60
C GLY A 79 -11.64 -10.20 7.11
N ALA A 80 -11.51 -11.53 7.24
CA ALA A 80 -10.38 -12.27 6.68
C ALA A 80 -10.29 -12.15 5.16
N LEU A 81 -11.42 -12.27 4.44
CA LEU A 81 -11.48 -12.12 2.99
C LEU A 81 -11.15 -10.70 2.54
N ALA A 82 -11.69 -9.69 3.22
CA ALA A 82 -11.41 -8.29 2.92
C ALA A 82 -9.92 -7.96 3.12
N LEU A 83 -9.33 -8.38 4.24
CA LEU A 83 -7.93 -8.12 4.54
C LEU A 83 -6.98 -8.92 3.64
N PHE A 84 -7.37 -10.14 3.25
CA PHE A 84 -6.62 -10.90 2.25
C PHE A 84 -6.66 -10.25 0.86
N ALA A 85 -7.79 -9.64 0.48
CA ALA A 85 -7.88 -8.90 -0.77
C ALA A 85 -6.95 -7.68 -0.77
N GLU A 86 -6.86 -6.96 0.34
CA GLU A 86 -5.91 -5.86 0.54
C GLU A 86 -4.46 -6.36 0.43
N ALA A 87 -4.12 -7.48 1.08
CA ALA A 87 -2.80 -8.11 0.94
C ALA A 87 -2.48 -8.50 -0.52
N ALA A 88 -3.47 -8.92 -1.30
CA ALA A 88 -3.28 -9.23 -2.72
C ALA A 88 -3.06 -7.97 -3.57
N GLN A 89 -3.70 -6.85 -3.22
CA GLN A 89 -3.47 -5.56 -3.86
C GLN A 89 -2.06 -5.04 -3.56
N ASP A 90 -1.61 -5.09 -2.31
CA ASP A 90 -0.25 -4.72 -1.92
C ASP A 90 0.80 -5.56 -2.67
N MET A 91 0.53 -6.83 -2.95
CA MET A 91 1.43 -7.71 -3.72
C MET A 91 1.54 -7.27 -5.18
N ALA A 92 0.44 -6.77 -5.76
CA ALA A 92 0.46 -6.18 -7.09
C ALA A 92 1.28 -4.88 -7.10
N THR A 93 1.11 -4.04 -6.08
CA THR A 93 1.90 -2.80 -5.90
C THR A 93 3.37 -3.10 -5.70
N ALA A 94 3.75 -4.05 -4.84
CA ALA A 94 5.16 -4.47 -4.68
C ALA A 94 5.80 -4.88 -6.01
N SER A 95 5.05 -5.59 -6.86
CA SER A 95 5.53 -5.99 -8.18
C SER A 95 5.71 -4.78 -9.12
N LEU A 96 4.85 -3.76 -9.02
CA LEU A 96 4.98 -2.52 -9.77
C LEU A 96 6.21 -1.73 -9.32
N GLU A 97 6.38 -1.53 -8.02
CA GLU A 97 7.52 -0.77 -7.46
C GLU A 97 8.86 -1.41 -7.82
N LEU A 98 8.94 -2.76 -7.82
CA LEU A 98 10.12 -3.48 -8.31
C LEU A 98 10.45 -3.11 -9.76
N ASN A 99 9.45 -3.07 -10.64
CA ASN A 99 9.65 -2.74 -12.05
C ASN A 99 10.01 -1.27 -12.28
N LEU A 100 9.60 -0.38 -11.38
CA LEU A 100 9.95 1.04 -11.39
C LEU A 100 11.34 1.32 -10.78
N GLY A 101 12.02 0.31 -10.23
CA GLY A 101 13.31 0.47 -9.57
C GLY A 101 13.23 1.11 -8.19
N ARG A 102 12.03 1.18 -7.59
CA ARG A 102 11.78 1.70 -6.24
C ARG A 102 11.86 0.55 -5.25
N HIS A 103 13.08 0.13 -4.96
CA HIS A 103 13.34 -1.12 -4.24
C HIS A 103 12.90 -1.08 -2.79
N PHE A 104 13.06 0.06 -2.11
CA PHE A 104 12.56 0.22 -0.74
C PHE A 104 11.04 0.15 -0.70
N ALA A 105 10.36 0.92 -1.55
CA ALA A 105 8.90 0.86 -1.65
C ALA A 105 8.41 -0.57 -1.95
N CYS A 106 9.09 -1.29 -2.83
CA CYS A 106 8.82 -2.70 -3.10
C CYS A 106 8.87 -3.57 -1.85
N VAL A 107 9.93 -3.47 -1.03
CA VAL A 107 10.09 -4.33 0.15
C VAL A 107 9.19 -3.91 1.32
N ASP A 108 8.84 -2.62 1.44
CA ASP A 108 7.81 -2.15 2.36
C ASP A 108 6.46 -2.79 2.00
N TYR A 109 6.04 -2.72 0.73
CA TYR A 109 4.83 -3.44 0.31
C TYR A 109 4.94 -4.96 0.54
N CYS A 110 6.13 -5.58 0.42
CA CYS A 110 6.30 -6.99 0.78
C CYS A 110 6.07 -7.26 2.28
N ASN A 111 6.51 -6.35 3.16
CA ASN A 111 6.20 -6.39 4.60
C ASN A 111 4.68 -6.27 4.83
N GLN A 112 4.04 -5.30 4.18
CA GLN A 112 2.59 -5.07 4.26
C GLN A 112 1.76 -6.29 3.81
N VAL A 113 2.15 -6.93 2.69
CA VAL A 113 1.54 -8.18 2.21
C VAL A 113 1.59 -9.24 3.30
N ALA A 114 2.75 -9.42 3.91
CA ALA A 114 2.97 -10.44 4.93
C ALA A 114 2.17 -10.18 6.21
N GLU A 115 2.14 -8.93 6.67
CA GLU A 115 1.35 -8.51 7.82
C GLU A 115 -0.14 -8.79 7.59
N LYS A 116 -0.71 -8.25 6.51
CA LYS A 116 -2.14 -8.36 6.22
C LYS A 116 -2.54 -9.81 5.96
N ALA A 117 -1.70 -10.58 5.27
CA ALA A 117 -1.94 -12.02 5.07
C ALA A 117 -2.01 -12.80 6.39
N ALA A 118 -1.08 -12.56 7.32
CA ALA A 118 -1.08 -13.22 8.62
C ALA A 118 -2.23 -12.72 9.52
N GLN A 119 -2.56 -11.42 9.48
CA GLN A 119 -3.73 -10.87 10.18
C GLN A 119 -5.05 -11.42 9.62
N ALA A 120 -5.16 -11.66 8.30
CA ALA A 120 -6.34 -12.29 7.70
C ALA A 120 -6.54 -13.71 8.24
N VAL A 121 -5.45 -14.48 8.40
CA VAL A 121 -5.51 -15.79 9.08
C VAL A 121 -5.90 -15.63 10.55
N SER A 122 -5.45 -14.57 11.23
CA SER A 122 -5.84 -14.28 12.61
C SER A 122 -7.35 -14.02 12.74
N LEU A 123 -7.93 -13.22 11.83
CA LEU A 123 -9.37 -12.99 11.76
C LEU A 123 -10.13 -14.28 11.53
N LEU A 124 -9.68 -15.11 10.57
CA LEU A 124 -10.29 -16.41 10.28
C LEU A 124 -10.29 -17.36 11.48
N LEU A 125 -9.25 -17.35 12.30
CA LEU A 125 -9.11 -18.28 13.42
C LEU A 125 -9.74 -17.77 14.72
N PHE A 126 -9.67 -16.47 14.96
CA PHE A 126 -9.93 -15.89 16.28
C PHE A 126 -10.98 -14.77 16.27
N GLY A 127 -11.47 -14.36 15.11
CA GLY A 127 -12.46 -13.28 14.97
C GLY A 127 -11.92 -11.88 15.25
N ARG A 128 -10.60 -11.74 15.40
CA ARG A 128 -9.94 -10.47 15.71
C ARG A 128 -8.57 -10.39 15.08
N ARG A 129 -8.11 -9.16 14.81
CA ARG A 129 -6.72 -8.91 14.45
C ARG A 129 -5.83 -9.15 15.67
N SER A 130 -4.66 -9.73 15.44
CA SER A 130 -3.62 -9.80 16.46
C SER A 130 -3.06 -8.39 16.71
N PRO A 131 -2.78 -8.00 17.97
CA PRO A 131 -2.13 -6.73 18.24
C PRO A 131 -0.76 -6.70 17.56
N TYR A 132 -0.57 -5.67 16.74
CA TYR A 132 0.61 -5.48 15.90
C TYR A 132 1.70 -4.73 16.65
N ASN A 133 2.90 -5.25 16.60
CA ASN A 133 4.10 -4.69 17.23
C ASN A 133 5.28 -4.62 16.24
N HIS A 134 4.98 -4.54 14.94
CA HIS A 134 5.95 -4.57 13.84
C HIS A 134 6.77 -5.86 13.71
N ASP A 135 6.52 -6.89 14.54
CA ASP A 135 7.17 -8.19 14.44
C ASP A 135 6.28 -9.21 13.72
N LEU A 136 6.57 -9.44 12.44
CA LEU A 136 5.84 -10.38 11.61
C LEU A 136 6.03 -11.84 12.04
N ARG A 137 7.18 -12.20 12.64
CA ARG A 137 7.43 -13.56 13.11
C ARG A 137 6.52 -13.87 14.29
N ALA A 138 6.45 -12.97 15.27
CA ALA A 138 5.56 -13.10 16.41
C ALA A 138 4.08 -13.19 15.97
N LEU A 139 3.69 -12.42 14.95
CA LEU A 139 2.36 -12.52 14.34
C LEU A 139 2.13 -13.92 13.72
N GLY A 140 3.10 -14.45 12.99
CA GLY A 140 3.04 -15.79 12.40
C GLY A 140 2.93 -16.92 13.43
N GLU A 141 3.65 -16.81 14.55
CA GLU A 141 3.60 -17.79 15.63
C GLU A 141 2.21 -17.89 16.26
N ARG A 142 1.52 -16.75 16.44
CA ARG A 142 0.15 -16.69 16.99
C ARG A 142 -0.87 -17.42 16.12
N VAL A 143 -0.66 -17.44 14.80
CA VAL A 143 -1.53 -18.14 13.84
C VAL A 143 -1.01 -19.52 13.45
N ALA A 144 0.00 -20.02 14.17
CA ALA A 144 0.66 -21.31 13.94
C ALA A 144 1.15 -21.49 12.48
N ALA A 145 1.78 -20.45 11.92
CA ALA A 145 2.41 -20.53 10.62
C ALA A 145 3.56 -21.58 10.63
N PRO A 146 3.75 -22.34 9.55
CA PRO A 146 4.80 -23.36 9.50
C PRO A 146 6.21 -22.73 9.44
N PRO A 147 7.28 -23.46 9.81
CA PRO A 147 8.62 -22.91 9.99
C PRO A 147 9.21 -22.18 8.77
N GLU A 148 8.88 -22.60 7.55
CA GLU A 148 9.25 -21.92 6.32
C GLU A 148 8.58 -20.55 6.15
N ILE A 149 7.31 -20.42 6.58
CA ILE A 149 6.59 -19.16 6.56
C ILE A 149 7.10 -18.24 7.66
N LEU A 150 7.40 -18.77 8.85
CA LEU A 150 8.00 -17.98 9.93
C LEU A 150 9.34 -17.35 9.53
N ARG A 151 10.18 -18.11 8.80
CA ARG A 151 11.44 -17.58 8.25
C ARG A 151 11.23 -16.49 7.21
N ASP A 152 10.19 -16.61 6.39
CA ASP A 152 9.85 -15.57 5.41
C ASP A 152 9.30 -14.31 6.10
N LEU A 153 8.46 -14.45 7.12
CA LEU A 153 7.95 -13.34 7.93
C LEU A 153 9.08 -12.60 8.64
N GLU A 154 9.99 -13.32 9.31
CA GLU A 154 11.17 -12.74 9.96
C GLU A 154 12.05 -11.95 8.98
N ALA A 155 12.28 -12.49 7.79
CA ALA A 155 13.07 -11.82 6.76
C ALA A 155 12.38 -10.58 6.17
N LEU A 156 11.07 -10.40 6.36
CA LEU A 156 10.31 -9.24 5.90
C LEU A 156 10.12 -8.18 6.99
N THR A 157 10.23 -8.55 8.27
CA THR A 157 10.06 -7.66 9.44
C THR A 157 10.84 -6.33 9.33
N PRO A 158 12.12 -6.28 8.92
CA PRO A 158 12.91 -5.03 9.00
C PRO A 158 12.44 -3.90 8.09
N PHE A 159 11.58 -4.17 7.11
CA PHE A 159 11.22 -3.21 6.06
C PHE A 159 9.97 -2.40 6.37
N HIS A 160 9.41 -2.51 7.58
CA HIS A 160 8.42 -1.55 8.04
C HIS A 160 9.08 -0.14 8.12
N PRO A 161 8.47 0.93 7.56
CA PRO A 161 9.12 2.23 7.44
C PRO A 161 9.64 2.80 8.76
N GLU A 162 8.90 2.64 9.87
CA GLU A 162 9.35 3.11 11.19
C GLU A 162 10.64 2.43 11.65
N ALA A 163 10.78 1.13 11.40
CA ALA A 163 11.97 0.37 11.78
C ALA A 163 13.13 0.65 10.82
N PHE A 164 12.85 0.69 9.52
CA PHE A 164 13.87 0.90 8.50
C PHE A 164 14.46 2.32 8.55
N TYR A 165 13.59 3.34 8.69
CA TYR A 165 14.03 4.73 8.73
C TYR A 165 14.70 5.15 10.03
N ALA A 166 14.68 4.29 11.06
CA ALA A 166 15.48 4.51 12.26
C ALA A 166 16.99 4.51 11.94
N ASP A 167 17.41 3.69 10.98
CA ASP A 167 18.81 3.50 10.62
C ASP A 167 19.17 4.02 9.21
N THR A 168 18.17 4.22 8.33
CA THR A 168 18.37 4.65 6.94
C THR A 168 17.47 5.84 6.58
N PRO A 169 18.02 7.04 6.31
CA PRO A 169 17.21 8.18 5.88
C PRO A 169 16.40 7.87 4.60
N PRO A 170 15.17 8.42 4.45
CA PRO A 170 14.33 8.15 3.28
C PRO A 170 15.00 8.41 1.92
N GLU A 171 15.87 9.42 1.84
CA GLU A 171 16.62 9.79 0.64
C GLU A 171 17.67 8.74 0.21
N GLU A 172 18.12 7.89 1.12
CA GLU A 172 19.12 6.83 0.88
C GLU A 172 18.47 5.45 0.71
N ALA A 173 17.17 5.30 0.98
CA ALA A 173 16.51 4.02 1.14
C ALA A 173 16.59 3.12 -0.11
N ASP A 174 16.44 3.70 -1.31
CA ASP A 174 16.54 2.96 -2.58
C ASP A 174 17.99 2.64 -2.98
N GLU A 175 18.99 3.27 -2.36
CA GLU A 175 20.42 2.97 -2.58
C GLU A 175 20.89 1.75 -1.78
N VAL A 176 20.25 1.49 -0.64
CA VAL A 176 20.61 0.41 0.29
C VAL A 176 20.11 -0.96 -0.19
N ILE A 177 19.05 -1.00 -0.99
CA ILE A 177 18.40 -2.24 -1.41
C ILE A 177 18.57 -2.45 -2.92
N SER A 178 19.22 -3.55 -3.29
CA SER A 178 19.37 -3.92 -4.69
C SER A 178 18.10 -4.54 -5.28
N ALA A 179 17.97 -4.48 -6.61
CA ALA A 179 16.89 -5.15 -7.34
C ALA A 179 16.83 -6.67 -7.07
N ALA A 180 17.99 -7.30 -6.87
CA ALA A 180 18.07 -8.73 -6.57
C ALA A 180 17.52 -9.07 -5.17
N GLU A 181 17.84 -8.24 -4.18
CA GLU A 181 17.31 -8.36 -2.82
C GLU A 181 15.80 -8.12 -2.81
N ALA A 182 15.34 -7.03 -3.43
CA ALA A 182 13.91 -6.71 -3.54
C ALA A 182 13.11 -7.84 -4.21
N ASN A 183 13.62 -8.40 -5.32
CA ASN A 183 13.01 -9.57 -5.96
C ASN A 183 12.99 -10.80 -5.03
N GLY A 184 14.04 -11.00 -4.22
CA GLY A 184 14.06 -12.03 -3.19
C GLY A 184 12.92 -11.86 -2.17
N HIS A 185 12.66 -10.63 -1.72
CA HIS A 185 11.55 -10.32 -0.81
C HIS A 185 10.17 -10.46 -1.45
N VAL A 186 10.01 -10.12 -2.73
CA VAL A 186 8.78 -10.39 -3.50
C VAL A 186 8.45 -11.89 -3.49
N GLU A 187 9.44 -12.76 -3.69
CA GLU A 187 9.20 -14.20 -3.67
C GLU A 187 8.87 -14.74 -2.28
N ARG A 188 9.39 -14.11 -1.21
CA ARG A 188 8.99 -14.41 0.19
C ARG A 188 7.55 -14.00 0.43
N ALA A 189 7.17 -12.76 0.13
CA ALA A 189 5.82 -12.25 0.30
C ALA A 189 4.79 -13.09 -0.48
N ARG A 190 5.12 -13.52 -1.71
CA ARG A 190 4.30 -14.45 -2.50
C ARG A 190 4.07 -15.79 -1.81
N ARG A 191 5.07 -16.36 -1.13
CA ARG A 191 4.91 -17.61 -0.38
C ARG A 191 3.99 -17.41 0.82
N VAL A 192 4.15 -16.33 1.58
CA VAL A 192 3.27 -15.98 2.70
C VAL A 192 1.82 -15.81 2.22
N LEU A 193 1.60 -15.04 1.14
CA LEU A 193 0.27 -14.82 0.58
C LEU A 193 -0.37 -16.11 0.08
N ARG A 194 0.38 -16.98 -0.61
CA ARG A 194 -0.12 -18.30 -1.05
C ARG A 194 -0.49 -19.21 0.14
N TRP A 195 0.32 -19.21 1.19
CA TRP A 195 0.01 -19.95 2.42
C TRP A 195 -1.30 -19.45 3.05
N ALA A 196 -1.45 -18.13 3.22
CA ALA A 196 -2.67 -17.54 3.79
C ALA A 196 -3.90 -17.86 2.94
N ARG A 197 -3.78 -17.81 1.60
CA ARG A 197 -4.84 -18.26 0.67
C ARG A 197 -5.26 -19.70 0.94
N GLY A 198 -4.27 -20.59 1.12
CA GLY A 198 -4.52 -21.99 1.43
C GLY A 198 -5.30 -22.17 2.74
N ARG A 199 -5.07 -21.32 3.75
CA ARG A 199 -5.84 -21.34 5.00
C ARG A 199 -7.27 -20.84 4.82
N ILE A 200 -7.44 -19.70 4.14
CA ILE A 200 -8.74 -19.01 3.99
C ILE A 200 -9.71 -19.81 3.12
N PHE A 201 -9.25 -20.33 1.99
CA PHE A 201 -10.14 -20.98 1.01
C PHE A 201 -10.23 -22.50 1.15
N SER A 202 -9.39 -23.15 1.98
CA SER A 202 -9.52 -24.59 2.25
C SER A 202 -10.46 -24.90 3.43
N SER A 203 -10.90 -23.88 4.18
CA SER A 203 -11.87 -24.03 5.28
C SER A 203 -13.35 -23.98 4.81
N SER A 204 -13.61 -24.01 3.50
CA SER A 204 -14.96 -24.00 2.91
C SER A 204 -15.37 -25.31 2.23
N ALA A 205 -14.71 -26.43 2.55
CA ALA A 205 -15.03 -27.77 2.05
C ALA A 205 -15.56 -28.68 3.15
#